data_AF-A0A847CX23-F1
#
_entry.id   AF-A0A847CX23-F1
#
_cell.length_a   1.000
_cell.length_b   1.000
_cell.length_c   1.000
_cell.angle_alpha   90.00
_cell.angle_beta   90.00
_cell.angle_gamma   90.00
#
_symmetry.space_group_name_H-M   'P 1'
#
loop_
_entity.id
_entity.type
_entity.pdbx_description
1 polymer ?
#
loop_
_entity_poly.entity_id
_entity_poly.type
_entity_poly.pdbx_seq_one_letter_code
_entity_poly.pdbx_strand_id
1 'polypeptide(L)'
;FLTVYRVIAALIVFVGATMEMDFVWNVSDLLMGIMTIINVPIILILGGQAMNSLKDYIAQKDKGLDPVFKASSIGLDESKLDYWK
;
A
#
# COMPACT_ATOMS: atom_id res chain seq x y z
N PHE A 1 19.47 13.55 -8.21
CA PHE A 1 18.64 12.56 -7.47
C PHE A 1 18.73 11.16 -8.07
N LEU A 2 18.25 10.93 -9.31
CA LEU A 2 18.24 9.61 -9.93
C LEU A 2 19.62 8.94 -10.07
N THR A 3 20.67 9.69 -10.42
CA THR A 3 22.04 9.14 -10.53
C THR A 3 22.56 8.65 -9.18
N VAL A 4 22.29 9.37 -8.10
CA VAL A 4 22.72 8.98 -6.74
C VAL A 4 22.01 7.70 -6.32
N TYR A 5 20.69 7.61 -6.54
CA TYR A 5 19.93 6.39 -6.30
C TYR A 5 20.50 5.19 -7.06
N ARG A 6 20.81 5.36 -8.35
CA ARG A 6 21.37 4.29 -9.20
C ARG A 6 22.75 3.83 -8.70
N VAL A 7 23.62 4.76 -8.29
CA VAL A 7 24.94 4.44 -7.76
C VAL A 7 24.81 3.64 -6.45
N ILE A 8 23.93 4.07 -5.54
CA ILE A 8 23.67 3.36 -4.29
C ILE A 8 23.12 1.96 -4.56
N ALA A 9 22.13 1.84 -5.45
CA ALA A 9 21.54 0.56 -5.81
C ALA A 9 22.58 -0.40 -6.42
N ALA A 10 23.45 0.10 -7.31
CA ALA A 10 24.52 -0.70 -7.90
C ALA A 10 25.52 -1.22 -6.85
N LEU A 11 25.89 -0.39 -5.87
CA LEU A 11 26.77 -0.80 -4.76
C LEU A 11 26.11 -1.86 -3.87
N ILE A 12 24.83 -1.71 -3.54
CA ILE A 12 24.08 -2.69 -2.74
C ILE A 12 24.01 -4.03 -3.46
N VAL A 13 23.74 -4.03 -4.78
CA VAL A 13 23.71 -5.26 -5.59
C VAL A 13 25.09 -5.92 -5.64
N PHE A 14 26.15 -5.13 -5.84
CA PHE A 14 27.51 -5.66 -5.86
C PHE A 14 27.91 -6.28 -4.52
N VAL A 15 27.64 -5.61 -3.41
CA VAL A 15 27.89 -6.15 -2.06
C VAL A 15 27.05 -7.40 -1.81
N GLY A 16 25.75 -7.36 -2.11
CA GLY A 16 24.84 -8.49 -1.94
C GLY A 16 25.25 -9.72 -2.74
N ALA A 17 25.83 -9.56 -3.93
CA ALA A 17 26.34 -10.67 -4.73
C ALA A 17 27.56 -11.38 -4.11
N THR A 18 28.26 -10.75 -3.16
CA THR A 18 29.40 -11.34 -2.44
C THR A 18 29.02 -11.97 -1.10
N MET A 19 27.79 -11.79 -0.65
CA MET A 19 27.29 -12.28 0.64
C MET A 19 26.72 -13.69 0.51
N GLU A 20 26.68 -14.42 1.62
CA GLU A 20 26.05 -15.73 1.67
C GLU A 20 24.55 -15.63 1.41
N MET A 21 24.03 -16.57 0.60
CA MET A 21 22.64 -16.61 0.21
C MET A 21 21.71 -16.62 1.45
N ASP A 22 22.01 -17.47 2.43
CA ASP A 22 21.21 -17.58 3.66
C ASP A 22 21.17 -16.27 4.46
N PHE A 23 22.29 -15.53 4.51
CA PHE A 23 22.32 -14.23 5.19
C PHE A 23 21.42 -13.20 4.48
N VAL A 24 21.48 -13.12 3.15
CA VAL A 24 20.66 -12.19 2.36
C VAL A 24 19.17 -12.51 2.50
N TRP A 25 18.80 -13.79 2.52
CA TRP A 25 17.42 -14.22 2.77
C TRP A 25 16.96 -13.89 4.18
N ASN A 26 17.78 -14.15 5.21
CA ASN A 26 17.46 -13.81 6.59
C ASN A 26 17.20 -12.29 6.78
N VAL A 27 18.02 -11.44 6.16
CA VAL A 27 17.80 -9.98 6.18
C VAL A 27 16.52 -9.61 5.42
N SER A 28 16.27 -10.25 4.27
CA SER A 28 15.06 -10.00 3.47
C SER A 28 13.79 -10.37 4.22
N ASP A 29 13.78 -11.52 4.91
CA ASP A 29 12.65 -12.00 5.71
C ASP A 29 12.39 -11.09 6.91
N LEU A 30 13.43 -10.58 7.57
CA LEU A 30 13.28 -9.60 8.65
C LEU A 30 12.62 -8.31 8.14
N LEU A 31 13.10 -7.77 7.02
CA LEU A 31 12.52 -6.55 6.42
C LEU A 31 11.08 -6.79 5.95
N MET A 32 10.79 -7.95 5.37
CA MET A 32 9.43 -8.35 4.98
C MET A 32 8.52 -8.46 6.21
N GLY A 33 9.00 -9.04 7.31
CA GLY A 33 8.29 -9.13 8.57
C GLY A 33 7.92 -7.76 9.12
N ILE A 34 8.87 -6.81 9.13
CA ILE A 34 8.63 -5.43 9.57
C ILE A 34 7.55 -4.76 8.71
N MET A 35 7.64 -4.86 7.38
CA MET A 35 6.63 -4.31 6.47
C MET A 35 5.25 -4.93 6.71
N THR A 36 5.20 -6.23 6.93
CA THR A 36 3.95 -6.98 7.16
C THR A 36 3.32 -6.58 8.48
N ILE A 37 4.10 -6.48 9.56
CA ILE A 37 3.61 -6.09 10.90
C ILE A 37 3.02 -4.68 10.88
N ILE A 38 3.56 -3.76 10.09
CA ILE A 38 3.01 -2.40 9.99
C ILE A 38 1.76 -2.39 9.09
N ASN A 39 1.83 -3.00 7.91
CA ASN A 39 0.77 -2.87 6.91
C ASN A 39 -0.47 -3.74 7.20
N VAL A 40 -0.30 -4.97 7.67
CA VAL A 40 -1.44 -5.89 7.87
C VAL A 40 -2.44 -5.35 8.90
N PRO A 41 -2.05 -4.85 10.08
CA PRO A 41 -3.00 -4.26 11.02
C PRO A 41 -3.74 -3.05 10.43
N ILE A 42 -3.05 -2.21 9.65
CA ILE A 42 -3.68 -1.06 8.99
C ILE A 42 -4.71 -1.52 7.96
N ILE A 43 -4.40 -2.53 7.14
CA ILE A 43 -5.35 -3.13 6.19
C ILE A 43 -6.56 -3.69 6.93
N LEU A 44 -6.38 -4.34 8.08
CA LEU A 44 -7.48 -4.87 8.88
C LEU A 44 -8.37 -3.75 9.44
N ILE A 45 -7.78 -2.67 9.96
CA ILE A 45 -8.52 -1.51 10.48
C ILE A 45 -9.28 -0.81 9.34
N LEU A 46 -8.66 -0.65 8.17
CA LEU A 46 -9.27 -0.02 7.00
C LEU A 46 -10.16 -0.97 6.20
N GLY A 47 -10.20 -2.27 6.52
CA GLY A 47 -10.89 -3.28 5.73
C GLY A 47 -12.39 -3.02 5.58
N GLY A 48 -13.06 -2.59 6.65
CA GLY A 48 -14.48 -2.22 6.59
C GLY A 48 -14.73 -1.02 5.66
N GLN A 49 -13.84 -0.04 5.74
CA GLN A 49 -13.90 1.18 4.94
C GLN A 49 -13.63 0.91 3.45
N ALA A 50 -12.65 0.05 3.16
CA ALA A 50 -12.36 -0.43 1.82
C ALA A 50 -13.55 -1.21 1.22
N MET A 51 -14.22 -2.05 2.02
CA MET A 51 -15.40 -2.80 1.56
C MET A 51 -16.62 -1.93 1.30
N ASN A 52 -16.87 -0.91 2.11
CA ASN A 52 -17.94 0.03 1.81
C ASN A 52 -17.65 0.80 0.51
N SER A 53 -16.40 1.25 0.33
CA SER A 53 -15.97 1.93 -0.90
C SER A 53 -16.12 1.03 -2.14
N LEU A 54 -15.78 -0.25 -2.02
CA LEU A 54 -15.95 -1.23 -3.10
C LEU A 54 -17.42 -1.46 -3.44
N LYS A 55 -18.30 -1.58 -2.43
CA LYS A 55 -19.74 -1.75 -2.65
C LYS A 55 -20.35 -0.54 -3.36
N ASP A 56 -19.96 0.67 -2.97
CA ASP A 56 -20.41 1.89 -3.64
C ASP A 56 -19.95 1.91 -5.11
N TYR A 57 -18.67 1.62 -5.36
CA TYR A 57 -18.14 1.50 -6.72
C TYR A 57 -18.90 0.49 -7.59
N ILE A 58 -19.14 -0.72 -7.06
CA ILE A 58 -19.89 -1.77 -7.77
C ILE A 58 -21.32 -1.30 -8.05
N ALA A 59 -22.01 -0.71 -7.06
CA ALA A 59 -23.37 -0.22 -7.22
C ALA A 59 -23.48 0.91 -8.27
N GLN A 60 -22.47 1.77 -8.38
CA GLN A 60 -22.42 2.81 -9.42
C GLN A 60 -22.16 2.20 -10.80
N LYS A 61 -21.21 1.27 -10.89
CA LYS A 61 -20.86 0.56 -12.12
C LYS A 61 -22.03 -0.27 -12.66
N ASP A 62 -22.76 -0.98 -11.81
CA ASP A 62 -23.91 -1.81 -12.19
C ASP A 62 -25.08 -0.96 -12.73
N LYS A 63 -25.15 0.32 -12.34
CA LYS A 63 -26.12 1.29 -12.87
C LYS A 63 -25.69 1.91 -14.20
N GLY A 64 -24.54 1.53 -14.75
CA GLY A 64 -23.98 2.11 -15.98
C GLY A 64 -23.53 3.55 -15.83
N LEU A 65 -23.32 4.03 -14.59
CA LEU A 65 -22.79 5.35 -14.31
C LEU A 65 -21.26 5.34 -14.38
N ASP A 66 -20.66 6.50 -14.61
CA ASP A 66 -19.22 6.69 -14.42
C ASP A 66 -18.94 6.79 -12.90
N PRO A 67 -18.25 5.80 -12.30
CA PRO A 67 -18.17 5.70 -10.85
C PRO A 67 -17.29 6.78 -10.25
N VAL A 68 -17.86 7.61 -9.39
CA VAL A 68 -17.16 8.67 -8.64
C VAL A 68 -17.32 8.41 -7.14
N PHE A 69 -16.19 8.24 -6.46
CA PHE A 69 -16.17 8.06 -5.02
C PHE A 69 -16.45 9.38 -4.30
N LYS A 70 -17.36 9.36 -3.32
CA LYS A 70 -17.59 10.43 -2.35
C LYS A 70 -17.64 9.84 -0.95
N ALA A 71 -17.02 10.50 0.01
CA ALA A 71 -16.96 10.05 1.39
C ALA A 71 -18.35 9.94 2.03
N SER A 72 -19.23 10.88 1.72
CA SER A 72 -20.65 10.85 2.09
C SER A 72 -21.36 9.55 1.67
N SER A 73 -21.01 8.95 0.54
CA SER A 73 -21.65 7.72 0.02
C SER A 73 -21.51 6.51 0.94
N ILE A 74 -20.50 6.52 1.83
CA ILE A 74 -20.20 5.40 2.72
C ILE A 74 -20.17 5.79 4.20
N GLY A 75 -20.66 6.98 4.54
CA GLY A 75 -20.79 7.45 5.92
C GLY A 75 -19.45 7.81 6.57
N LEU A 76 -18.44 8.15 5.77
CA LEU A 76 -17.19 8.71 6.28
C LEU A 76 -17.39 10.11 6.84
N ASP A 77 -16.62 10.43 7.88
CA ASP A 77 -16.55 11.77 8.44
C ASP A 77 -15.73 12.69 7.52
N GLU A 78 -16.43 13.51 6.73
CA GLU A 78 -15.85 14.49 5.80
C GLU A 78 -14.91 15.51 6.46
N SER A 79 -15.02 15.71 7.78
CA SER A 79 -14.13 16.62 8.51
C SER A 79 -12.70 16.09 8.64
N LYS A 80 -12.51 14.77 8.48
CA LYS A 80 -11.21 14.10 8.57
C LYS A 80 -10.55 13.87 7.20
N LEU A 81 -11.17 14.36 6.13
CA LEU A 81 -10.76 14.12 4.75
C LEU A 81 -10.25 15.40 4.10
N ASP A 82 -9.04 15.32 3.55
CA ASP A 82 -8.45 16.39 2.74
C ASP A 82 -9.04 16.43 1.31
N TYR A 83 -9.49 15.28 0.80
CA TYR A 83 -10.00 15.09 -0.56
C TYR A 83 -11.19 14.12 -0.58
N TRP A 84 -12.00 14.17 -1.64
CA TRP A 84 -13.14 13.25 -1.88
C TRP A 84 -14.27 13.31 -0.85
N LYS A 85 -14.55 14.50 -0.30
CA LYS A 85 -15.73 14.77 0.52
C LYS A 85 -17.02 14.38 -0.23
#